data_AF-C4FM05-F1
#
_entry.id   AF-C4FM05-F1
#
_cell.length_a   1.000
_cell.length_b   1.000
_cell.length_c   1.000
_cell.angle_alpha   90.00
_cell.angle_beta   90.00
_cell.angle_gamma   90.00
#
_symmetry.space_group_name_H-M   'P 1'
#
loop_
_entity.id
_entity.type
_entity.pdbx_description
1 polymer ?
#
loop_
_entity_poly.entity_id
_entity_poly.type
_entity_poly.pdbx_seq_one_letter_code
_entity_poly.pdbx_strand_id
1 'polypeptide(L)'
;EPVYTTYYCKKHRKLCKPVFTISKWWQCYADDTLKRLTEFDKLRTDTLQICLAGDSRKIDIFSEVEKQSPRFAEILKKQKIRGIFTSPPYLGLIDYHEQHAYAYEIFGFERKDDLEIGSLSKGIGKRQKEAYIKDIAEVLINCKKYLQEDYNIFIVANDKYNLYPKIAELAGMKIVDEFKRPVLCRVEKNRNQLYSESIFHLKEK
;
A
#
# COMPACT_ATOMS: atom_id res chain seq x y z
N GLU A 1 -7.85 -7.21 22.95
CA GLU A 1 -7.36 -7.72 24.24
C GLU A 1 -6.77 -9.12 24.17
N PRO A 2 -5.52 -9.29 24.66
CA PRO A 2 -4.87 -10.59 24.82
C PRO A 2 -5.70 -11.50 25.74
N VAL A 3 -5.74 -12.79 25.40
CA VAL A 3 -6.44 -13.80 26.18
C VAL A 3 -5.44 -14.53 27.05
N TYR A 4 -5.67 -14.56 28.36
CA TYR A 4 -4.76 -15.16 29.34
C TYR A 4 -5.23 -16.51 29.90
N THR A 5 -6.44 -16.93 29.55
CA THR A 5 -7.06 -18.16 30.04
C THR A 5 -7.56 -19.03 28.88
N THR A 6 -7.89 -20.29 29.16
CA THR A 6 -8.49 -21.19 28.17
C THR A 6 -9.78 -20.59 27.63
N TYR A 7 -9.94 -20.59 26.31
CA TYR A 7 -11.08 -19.96 25.64
C TYR A 7 -11.65 -20.87 24.55
N TYR A 8 -12.93 -20.74 24.27
CA TYR A 8 -13.53 -21.42 23.12
C TYR A 8 -13.13 -20.71 21.82
N CYS A 9 -12.31 -21.37 21.01
CA CYS A 9 -11.85 -20.83 19.75
C CYS A 9 -12.81 -21.17 18.62
N LYS A 10 -13.53 -20.17 18.11
CA LYS A 10 -14.45 -20.32 16.96
C LYS A 10 -13.75 -20.85 15.70
N LYS A 11 -12.47 -20.50 15.48
CA LYS A 11 -11.68 -20.94 14.31
C LYS A 11 -11.41 -22.44 14.35
N HIS A 12 -11.10 -22.99 15.51
CA HIS A 12 -10.78 -24.42 15.68
C HIS A 12 -11.97 -25.25 16.20
N ARG A 13 -13.10 -24.60 16.52
CA ARG A 13 -14.30 -25.21 17.13
C ARG A 13 -13.99 -26.08 18.35
N LYS A 14 -13.05 -25.63 19.20
CA LYS A 14 -12.61 -26.32 20.42
C LYS A 14 -12.10 -25.34 21.48
N LEU A 15 -11.97 -25.81 22.72
CA LEU A 15 -11.23 -25.09 23.76
C LEU A 15 -9.75 -25.02 23.38
N CYS A 16 -9.21 -23.81 23.31
CA CYS A 16 -7.81 -23.53 23.03
C CYS A 16 -7.17 -22.86 24.25
N LYS A 17 -5.87 -23.11 24.42
CA LYS A 17 -5.04 -22.42 25.42
C LYS A 17 -4.41 -21.18 24.80
N PRO A 18 -4.14 -20.14 25.60
CA PRO A 18 -3.41 -18.97 25.13
C PRO A 18 -1.97 -19.34 24.76
N VAL A 19 -1.32 -18.46 24.00
CA VAL A 19 0.09 -18.62 23.66
C VAL A 19 0.92 -18.23 24.89
N PHE A 20 1.68 -19.19 25.43
CA PHE A 20 2.48 -18.98 26.64
C PHE A 20 3.83 -18.28 26.37
N THR A 21 4.30 -18.33 25.12
CA THR A 21 5.58 -17.72 24.73
C THR A 21 5.54 -17.29 23.27
N ILE A 22 6.13 -16.12 22.99
CA ILE A 22 6.37 -15.63 21.64
C ILE A 22 7.64 -16.22 21.01
N SER A 23 8.53 -16.84 21.79
CA SER A 23 9.88 -17.23 21.35
C SER A 23 9.88 -18.12 20.11
N LYS A 24 8.92 -19.05 19.98
CA LYS A 24 8.80 -19.89 18.79
C LYS A 24 8.52 -19.07 17.53
N TRP A 25 7.61 -18.10 17.62
CA TRP A 25 7.27 -17.23 16.49
C TRP A 25 8.39 -16.26 16.19
N TRP A 26 9.01 -15.68 17.23
CA TRP A 26 10.18 -14.84 17.09
C TRP A 26 11.31 -15.55 16.33
N GLN A 27 11.68 -16.75 16.76
CA GLN A 27 12.71 -17.56 16.11
C GLN A 27 12.33 -17.88 14.66
N CYS A 28 11.10 -18.34 14.43
CA CYS A 28 10.61 -18.67 13.10
C CYS A 28 10.72 -17.46 12.15
N TYR A 29 10.22 -16.29 12.56
CA TYR A 29 10.28 -15.09 11.72
C TYR A 29 11.70 -14.56 11.54
N ALA A 30 12.57 -14.68 12.55
CA ALA A 30 13.98 -14.31 12.44
C ALA A 30 14.71 -15.19 11.41
N ASP A 31 14.59 -16.51 11.53
CA ASP A 31 15.22 -17.46 10.61
C ASP A 31 14.70 -17.29 9.17
N ASP A 32 13.38 -17.13 9.04
CA ASP A 32 12.70 -16.92 7.76
C ASP A 32 13.13 -15.60 7.09
N THR A 33 13.38 -14.56 7.89
CA THR A 33 13.91 -13.26 7.43
C THR A 33 15.35 -13.39 6.96
N LEU A 34 16.23 -14.01 7.76
CA LEU A 34 17.63 -14.22 7.39
C LEU A 34 17.77 -15.04 6.10
N LYS A 35 16.95 -16.08 5.96
CA LYS A 35 16.87 -16.88 4.73
C LYS A 35 16.49 -16.00 3.52
N ARG A 36 15.43 -15.20 3.63
CA ARG A 36 14.99 -14.30 2.54
C ARG A 36 16.04 -13.26 2.18
N LEU A 37 16.71 -12.68 3.17
CA LEU A 37 17.79 -11.71 2.92
C LEU A 37 18.96 -12.37 2.17
N THR A 38 19.31 -13.60 2.55
CA THR A 38 20.36 -14.38 1.85
C THR A 38 19.96 -14.75 0.42
N GLU A 39 18.70 -15.09 0.19
CA GLU A 39 18.16 -15.35 -1.14
C GLU A 39 18.13 -14.07 -1.98
N PHE A 40 17.66 -12.97 -1.41
CA PHE A 40 17.59 -11.68 -2.07
C PHE A 40 18.97 -11.14 -2.44
N ASP A 41 19.99 -11.32 -1.59
CA ASP A 41 21.35 -10.88 -1.88
C ASP A 41 21.93 -11.55 -3.14
N LYS A 42 21.48 -12.77 -3.46
CA LYS A 42 21.86 -13.47 -4.70
C LYS A 42 21.07 -13.02 -5.93
N LEU A 43 19.87 -12.47 -5.74
CA LEU A 43 18.95 -12.08 -6.80
C LEU A 43 19.02 -10.59 -7.16
N ARG A 44 19.39 -9.76 -6.19
CA ARG A 44 19.39 -8.31 -6.37
C ARG A 44 20.38 -7.92 -7.47
N THR A 45 19.94 -6.99 -8.30
CA THR A 45 20.77 -6.39 -9.33
C THR A 45 21.35 -5.07 -8.83
N ASP A 46 22.38 -4.58 -9.51
CA ASP A 46 22.98 -3.28 -9.23
C ASP A 46 22.01 -2.15 -9.62
N THR A 47 21.08 -1.87 -8.72
CA THR A 47 20.03 -0.87 -8.87
C THR A 47 19.99 -0.01 -7.62
N LEU A 48 19.69 1.28 -7.80
CA LEU A 48 19.50 2.22 -6.72
C LEU A 48 18.02 2.31 -6.37
N GLN A 49 17.66 2.06 -5.10
CA GLN A 49 16.32 2.32 -4.59
C GLN A 49 16.39 3.42 -3.53
N ILE A 50 15.40 4.31 -3.54
CA ILE A 50 15.27 5.41 -2.58
C ILE A 50 13.89 5.33 -1.95
N CYS A 51 13.86 5.41 -0.61
CA CYS A 51 12.61 5.52 0.15
C CYS A 51 12.38 6.98 0.52
N LEU A 52 11.19 7.48 0.21
CA LEU A 52 10.75 8.84 0.54
C LEU A 52 9.54 8.77 1.47
N ALA A 53 9.60 9.48 2.59
CA ALA A 53 8.49 9.59 3.54
C ALA A 53 7.83 10.96 3.42
N GLY A 54 6.55 11.01 3.05
CA GLY A 54 5.80 12.26 2.93
C GLY A 54 4.38 12.08 2.38
N ASP A 55 3.63 13.18 2.33
CA ASP A 55 2.29 13.19 1.74
C ASP A 55 2.40 13.13 0.21
N SER A 56 2.00 12.01 -0.37
CA SER A 56 2.06 11.76 -1.81
C SER A 56 1.30 12.79 -2.66
N ARG A 57 0.31 13.50 -2.09
CA ARG A 57 -0.40 14.61 -2.77
C ARG A 57 0.50 15.83 -3.00
N LYS A 58 1.55 16.01 -2.20
CA LYS A 58 2.33 17.26 -2.13
C LYS A 58 3.84 17.10 -2.20
N ILE A 59 4.35 15.90 -1.95
CA ILE A 59 5.79 15.64 -1.93
C ILE A 59 6.44 16.03 -3.26
N ASP A 60 7.57 16.73 -3.18
CA ASP A 60 8.44 17.00 -4.31
C ASP A 60 9.48 15.88 -4.43
N ILE A 61 9.23 14.94 -5.33
CA ILE A 61 10.09 13.76 -5.50
C ILE A 61 11.50 14.17 -5.96
N PHE A 62 11.63 15.17 -6.84
CA PHE A 62 12.95 15.57 -7.33
C PHE A 62 13.77 16.21 -6.21
N SER A 63 13.17 17.11 -5.44
CA SER A 63 13.84 17.76 -4.31
C SER A 63 14.23 16.77 -3.20
N GLU A 64 13.35 15.80 -2.87
CA GLU A 64 13.66 14.80 -1.84
C GLU A 64 14.71 13.79 -2.29
N VAL A 65 14.71 13.40 -3.57
CA VAL A 65 15.76 12.53 -4.14
C VAL A 65 17.10 13.27 -4.18
N GLU A 66 17.13 14.55 -4.52
CA GLU A 66 18.35 15.37 -4.59
C GLU A 66 19.07 15.47 -3.24
N LYS A 67 18.32 15.53 -2.12
CA LYS A 67 18.88 15.50 -0.77
C LYS A 67 19.60 14.19 -0.45
N GLN A 68 19.13 13.06 -0.98
CA GLN A 68 19.70 11.73 -0.70
C GLN A 68 20.76 11.31 -1.73
N SER A 69 20.58 11.67 -3.00
CA SER A 69 21.46 11.31 -4.11
C SER A 69 21.37 12.33 -5.25
N PRO A 70 22.24 13.36 -5.26
CA PRO A 70 22.26 14.38 -6.31
C PRO A 70 22.45 13.78 -7.72
N ARG A 71 23.37 12.82 -7.86
CA ARG A 71 23.62 12.13 -9.14
C ARG A 71 22.38 11.41 -9.66
N PHE A 72 21.62 10.77 -8.78
CA PHE A 72 20.39 10.10 -9.20
C PHE A 72 19.27 11.10 -9.51
N ALA A 73 19.19 12.21 -8.79
CA ALA A 73 18.25 13.29 -9.10
C ALA A 73 18.47 13.86 -10.50
N GLU A 74 19.72 14.04 -10.95
CA GLU A 74 20.03 14.45 -12.32
C GLU A 74 19.50 13.45 -13.36
N ILE A 75 19.75 12.15 -13.14
CA ILE A 75 19.24 11.08 -14.00
C ILE A 75 17.71 11.10 -14.03
N LEU A 76 17.08 11.20 -12.87
CA LEU A 76 15.63 11.19 -12.70
C LEU A 76 14.96 12.41 -13.34
N LYS A 77 15.54 13.61 -13.20
CA LYS A 77 15.06 14.85 -13.85
C LYS A 77 15.13 14.73 -15.38
N LYS A 78 16.17 14.06 -15.91
CA LYS A 78 16.37 13.86 -17.36
C LYS A 78 15.49 12.76 -17.95
N GLN A 79 15.47 11.58 -17.34
CA GLN A 79 14.80 10.40 -17.89
C GLN A 79 13.35 10.29 -17.43
N LYS A 80 13.00 10.88 -16.29
CA LYS A 80 11.69 10.75 -15.63
C LYS A 80 11.30 9.29 -15.34
N ILE A 81 10.14 9.10 -14.73
CA ILE A 81 9.64 7.81 -14.26
C ILE A 81 8.81 7.15 -15.37
N ARG A 82 9.16 5.91 -15.73
CA ARG A 82 8.46 5.10 -16.76
C ARG A 82 7.07 4.64 -16.36
N GLY A 83 6.84 4.48 -15.07
CA GLY A 83 5.55 4.03 -14.58
C GLY A 83 5.47 3.90 -13.07
N ILE A 84 4.27 3.64 -12.59
CA ILE A 84 3.94 3.46 -11.18
C ILE A 84 3.24 2.11 -11.03
N PHE A 85 3.63 1.36 -10.01
CA PHE A 85 2.89 0.19 -9.57
C PHE A 85 2.52 0.40 -8.11
N THR A 86 1.23 0.41 -7.78
CA THR A 86 0.79 0.77 -6.43
C THR A 86 -0.48 0.03 -6.02
N SER A 87 -0.69 -0.04 -4.70
CA SER A 87 -1.94 -0.42 -4.07
C SER A 87 -2.28 0.67 -3.05
N PRO A 88 -3.18 1.61 -3.41
CA PRO A 88 -3.57 2.71 -2.52
C PRO A 88 -4.22 2.19 -1.24
N PRO A 89 -4.25 2.99 -0.16
CA PRO A 89 -4.97 2.62 1.05
C PRO A 89 -6.44 2.31 0.72
N TYR A 90 -6.98 1.22 1.28
CA TYR A 90 -8.36 0.84 1.03
C TYR A 90 -9.30 1.70 1.89
N LEU A 91 -10.29 2.30 1.24
CA LEU A 91 -11.26 3.19 1.88
C LEU A 91 -11.95 2.55 3.09
N GLY A 92 -11.66 3.11 4.27
CA GLY A 92 -12.31 2.78 5.52
C GLY A 92 -12.12 1.33 5.96
N LEU A 93 -11.06 0.65 5.51
CA LEU A 93 -10.87 -0.77 5.77
C LEU A 93 -10.19 -1.03 7.11
N ILE A 94 -9.06 -0.35 7.35
CA ILE A 94 -8.18 -0.55 8.50
C ILE A 94 -7.57 0.79 8.91
N ASP A 95 -7.09 0.86 10.14
CA ASP A 95 -6.20 1.92 10.58
C ASP A 95 -4.76 1.53 10.21
N TYR A 96 -4.20 2.16 9.18
CA TYR A 96 -2.88 1.80 8.67
C TYR A 96 -1.75 2.18 9.63
N HIS A 97 -1.90 3.28 10.37
CA HIS A 97 -0.90 3.71 11.35
C HIS A 97 -0.86 2.71 12.51
N GLU A 98 -2.01 2.29 13.01
CA GLU A 98 -2.09 1.31 14.10
C GLU A 98 -1.61 -0.08 13.65
N GLN A 99 -1.96 -0.52 12.44
CA GLN A 99 -1.47 -1.80 11.93
C GLN A 99 0.06 -1.86 11.76
N HIS A 100 0.70 -0.71 11.58
CA HIS A 100 2.15 -0.61 11.39
C HIS A 100 2.85 0.10 12.57
N ALA A 101 2.22 0.18 13.75
CA ALA A 101 2.74 0.94 14.89
C ALA A 101 4.20 0.60 15.25
N TYR A 102 4.56 -0.69 15.25
CA TYR A 102 5.94 -1.13 15.52
C TYR A 102 6.94 -0.65 14.46
N ALA A 103 6.53 -0.54 13.19
CA ALA A 103 7.42 0.00 12.16
C ALA A 103 7.68 1.49 12.40
N TYR A 104 6.65 2.25 12.77
CA TYR A 104 6.82 3.66 13.13
C TYR A 104 7.75 3.82 14.34
N GLU A 105 7.60 2.98 15.35
CA GLU A 105 8.48 2.98 16.52
C GLU A 105 9.93 2.61 16.16
N ILE A 106 10.14 1.51 15.44
CA ILE A 106 11.48 1.01 15.06
C ILE A 106 12.23 2.03 14.19
N PHE A 107 11.55 2.67 13.25
CA PHE A 107 12.17 3.64 12.34
C PHE A 107 12.08 5.10 12.83
N GLY A 108 11.49 5.34 14.00
CA GLY A 108 11.33 6.68 14.56
C GLY A 108 10.46 7.61 13.70
N PHE A 109 9.49 7.07 12.97
CA PHE A 109 8.61 7.88 12.13
C PHE A 109 7.53 8.56 12.97
N GLU A 110 7.29 9.84 12.68
CA GLU A 110 6.16 10.58 13.24
C GLU A 110 4.85 10.12 12.59
N ARG A 111 3.83 9.84 13.40
CA ARG A 111 2.47 9.58 12.92
C ARG A 111 1.86 10.86 12.36
N LYS A 112 1.19 10.75 11.21
CA LYS A 112 0.49 11.85 10.55
C LYS A 112 -0.93 11.41 10.20
N ASP A 113 -1.68 11.02 11.23
CA ASP A 113 -2.99 10.37 11.09
C ASP A 113 -3.98 11.21 10.25
N ASP A 114 -3.93 12.54 10.38
CA ASP A 114 -4.79 13.45 9.62
C ASP A 114 -4.54 13.44 8.10
N LEU A 115 -3.34 13.03 7.68
CA LEU A 115 -2.96 12.91 6.28
C LEU A 115 -3.35 11.55 5.67
N GLU A 116 -3.87 10.61 6.45
CA GLU A 116 -4.30 9.31 5.95
C GLU A 116 -5.47 9.44 4.97
N ILE A 117 -5.24 8.97 3.74
CA ILE A 117 -6.25 8.94 2.69
C ILE A 117 -7.17 7.74 2.94
N GLY A 118 -8.46 8.01 3.08
CA GLY A 118 -9.45 6.94 3.27
C GLY A 118 -9.45 6.31 4.66
N SER A 119 -9.06 7.04 5.71
CA SER A 119 -8.93 6.50 7.07
C SER A 119 -10.20 5.80 7.59
N LEU A 120 -10.00 4.73 8.37
CA LEU A 120 -11.08 3.98 9.04
C LEU A 120 -11.96 4.89 9.92
N SER A 121 -11.34 5.82 10.65
CA SER A 121 -12.02 6.76 11.56
C SER A 121 -13.03 7.67 10.87
N LYS A 122 -12.86 7.94 9.56
CA LYS A 122 -13.78 8.77 8.76
C LYS A 122 -14.89 7.95 8.08
N GLY A 123 -14.87 6.62 8.24
CA GLY A 123 -15.89 5.70 7.74
C GLY A 123 -15.93 5.57 6.20
N ILE A 124 -17.09 5.19 5.67
CA ILE A 124 -17.30 4.89 4.23
C ILE A 124 -18.50 5.64 3.62
N GLY A 125 -18.92 6.73 4.26
CA GLY A 125 -20.06 7.55 3.81
C GLY A 125 -19.78 8.25 2.48
N LYS A 126 -20.82 8.84 1.86
CA LYS A 126 -20.72 9.55 0.57
C LYS A 126 -19.61 10.60 0.58
N ARG A 127 -19.57 11.46 1.61
CA ARG A 127 -18.55 12.50 1.78
C ARG A 127 -17.13 11.92 1.80
N GLN A 128 -16.93 10.77 2.47
CA GLN A 128 -15.62 10.15 2.58
C GLN A 128 -15.19 9.46 1.28
N LYS A 129 -16.14 8.89 0.52
CA LYS A 129 -15.89 8.39 -0.85
C LYS A 129 -15.47 9.52 -1.79
N GLU A 130 -16.15 10.66 -1.73
CA GLU A 130 -15.83 11.83 -2.54
C GLU A 130 -14.46 12.41 -2.18
N ALA A 131 -14.14 12.49 -0.89
CA ALA A 131 -12.82 12.89 -0.40
C ALA A 131 -11.74 11.92 -0.88
N TYR A 132 -11.95 10.61 -0.72
CA TYR A 132 -11.01 9.59 -1.21
C TYR A 132 -10.73 9.69 -2.70
N ILE A 133 -11.79 9.84 -3.51
CA ILE A 133 -11.66 10.02 -4.96
C ILE A 133 -10.78 11.23 -5.28
N LYS A 134 -11.04 12.36 -4.61
CA LYS A 134 -10.28 13.59 -4.80
C LYS A 134 -8.82 13.44 -4.36
N ASP A 135 -8.60 12.88 -3.17
CA ASP A 135 -7.27 12.70 -2.60
C ASP A 135 -6.40 11.78 -3.48
N ILE A 136 -6.92 10.63 -3.94
CA ILE A 136 -6.17 9.75 -4.84
C ILE A 136 -5.93 10.42 -6.20
N ALA A 137 -6.89 11.17 -6.73
CA ALA A 137 -6.69 11.93 -7.96
C ALA A 137 -5.59 13.00 -7.79
N GLU A 138 -5.54 13.70 -6.66
CA GLU A 138 -4.46 14.65 -6.34
C GLU A 138 -3.08 13.98 -6.26
N VAL A 139 -2.99 12.77 -5.70
CA VAL A 139 -1.76 11.96 -5.73
C VAL A 139 -1.33 11.70 -7.17
N LEU A 140 -2.23 11.20 -8.01
CA LEU A 140 -1.92 10.90 -9.41
C LEU A 140 -1.50 12.16 -10.17
N ILE A 141 -2.20 13.28 -9.98
CA ILE A 141 -1.86 14.58 -10.59
C ILE A 141 -0.47 15.04 -10.14
N ASN A 142 -0.14 14.89 -8.86
CA ASN A 142 1.19 15.23 -8.37
C ASN A 142 2.26 14.34 -9.01
N CYS A 143 2.00 13.03 -9.08
CA CYS A 143 2.90 12.05 -9.70
C CYS A 143 3.17 12.34 -11.19
N LYS A 144 2.17 12.81 -11.95
CA LYS A 144 2.30 13.10 -13.40
C LYS A 144 3.51 13.98 -13.73
N LYS A 145 3.85 14.94 -12.87
CA LYS A 145 4.98 15.87 -13.05
C LYS A 145 6.31 15.14 -13.26
N TYR A 146 6.45 13.96 -12.66
CA TYR A 146 7.66 13.16 -12.63
C TYR A 146 7.66 12.02 -13.65
N LEU A 147 6.56 11.82 -14.39
CA LEU A 147 6.43 10.75 -15.38
C LEU A 147 6.97 11.18 -16.75
N GLN A 148 7.58 10.25 -17.48
CA GLN A 148 7.91 10.45 -18.90
C GLN A 148 6.65 10.30 -19.78
N GLU A 149 6.72 10.67 -21.05
CA GLU A 149 5.65 10.38 -22.00
C GLU A 149 5.37 8.87 -22.13
N ASP A 150 4.13 8.52 -22.44
CA ASP A 150 3.65 7.13 -22.56
C ASP A 150 3.93 6.26 -21.32
N TYR A 151 3.89 6.87 -20.12
CA TYR A 151 4.03 6.15 -18.85
C TYR A 151 2.97 5.06 -18.67
N ASN A 152 3.21 4.13 -17.75
CA ASN A 152 2.22 3.11 -17.35
C ASN A 152 1.95 3.21 -15.85
N ILE A 153 0.69 3.33 -15.46
CA ILE A 153 0.31 3.27 -14.04
C ILE A 153 -0.54 2.02 -13.84
N PHE A 154 -0.13 1.16 -12.92
CA PHE A 154 -0.87 -0.01 -12.49
C PHE A 154 -1.34 0.18 -11.06
N ILE A 155 -2.66 0.20 -10.87
CA ILE A 155 -3.27 0.33 -9.55
C ILE A 155 -3.98 -0.96 -9.19
N VAL A 156 -3.51 -1.63 -8.13
CA VAL A 156 -4.14 -2.81 -7.56
C VAL A 156 -5.10 -2.39 -6.46
N ALA A 157 -6.40 -2.61 -6.68
CA ALA A 157 -7.42 -2.24 -5.71
C ALA A 157 -8.62 -3.18 -5.74
N ASN A 158 -9.29 -3.29 -4.60
CA ASN A 158 -10.62 -3.88 -4.51
C ASN A 158 -11.64 -2.75 -4.66
N ASP A 159 -12.10 -2.51 -5.89
CA ASP A 159 -13.01 -1.40 -6.17
C ASP A 159 -14.48 -1.75 -5.92
N LYS A 160 -14.81 -2.00 -4.64
CA LYS A 160 -16.18 -2.34 -4.22
C LYS A 160 -17.22 -1.27 -4.58
N TYR A 161 -16.82 -0.01 -4.72
CA TYR A 161 -17.73 1.12 -4.91
C TYR A 161 -17.62 1.78 -6.30
N ASN A 162 -16.87 1.18 -7.22
CA ASN A 162 -16.63 1.70 -8.56
C ASN A 162 -16.08 3.15 -8.56
N LEU A 163 -15.07 3.42 -7.71
CA LEU A 163 -14.47 4.74 -7.52
C LEU A 163 -13.38 5.04 -8.55
N TYR A 164 -12.68 4.01 -9.06
CA TYR A 164 -11.48 4.18 -9.87
C TYR A 164 -11.72 4.83 -11.25
N PRO A 165 -12.85 4.59 -11.94
CA PRO A 165 -13.17 5.33 -13.16
C PRO A 165 -13.20 6.86 -12.94
N LYS A 166 -13.80 7.30 -11.83
CA LYS A 166 -13.90 8.73 -11.48
C LYS A 166 -12.55 9.30 -11.04
N ILE A 167 -11.74 8.52 -10.32
CA ILE A 167 -10.37 8.90 -9.95
C ILE A 167 -9.54 9.14 -11.21
N ALA A 168 -9.55 8.19 -12.16
CA ALA A 168 -8.82 8.31 -13.41
C ALA A 168 -9.27 9.54 -14.21
N GLU A 169 -10.59 9.75 -14.31
CA GLU A 169 -11.16 10.91 -14.99
C GLU A 169 -10.67 12.23 -14.41
N LEU A 170 -10.75 12.40 -13.09
CA LEU A 170 -10.31 13.60 -12.37
C LEU A 170 -8.81 13.83 -12.47
N ALA A 171 -8.01 12.76 -12.53
CA ALA A 171 -6.57 12.85 -12.72
C ALA A 171 -6.15 13.18 -14.17
N GLY A 172 -7.11 13.33 -15.10
CA GLY A 172 -6.82 13.51 -16.52
C GLY A 172 -6.18 12.27 -17.15
N MET A 173 -6.60 11.09 -16.70
CA MET A 173 -6.13 9.78 -17.15
C MET A 173 -7.31 8.92 -17.64
N LYS A 174 -7.01 7.81 -18.29
CA LYS A 174 -8.00 6.80 -18.71
C LYS A 174 -7.54 5.41 -18.31
N ILE A 175 -8.48 4.57 -17.93
CA ILE A 175 -8.25 3.15 -17.72
C ILE A 175 -8.30 2.49 -19.10
N VAL A 176 -7.17 1.97 -19.58
CA VAL A 176 -7.09 1.30 -20.89
C VAL A 176 -7.34 -0.20 -20.79
N ASP A 177 -7.00 -0.80 -19.66
CA ASP A 177 -7.23 -2.21 -19.37
C ASP A 177 -7.58 -2.42 -17.89
N GLU A 178 -8.36 -3.46 -17.62
CA GLU A 178 -8.66 -3.93 -16.26
C GLU A 178 -8.45 -5.45 -16.19
N PHE A 179 -7.53 -5.88 -15.33
CA PHE A 179 -7.31 -7.30 -15.08
C PHE A 179 -7.86 -7.71 -13.71
N LYS A 180 -8.75 -8.71 -13.68
CA LYS A 180 -9.33 -9.22 -12.43
C LYS A 180 -8.53 -10.40 -11.90
N ARG A 181 -7.97 -10.22 -10.70
CA ARG A 181 -7.19 -11.23 -9.98
C ARG A 181 -8.01 -11.80 -8.83
N PRO A 182 -8.21 -13.13 -8.76
CA PRO A 182 -8.80 -13.76 -7.58
C PRO A 182 -7.77 -13.78 -6.42
N VAL A 183 -8.21 -13.46 -5.21
CA VAL A 183 -7.36 -13.56 -4.01
C VAL A 183 -7.63 -14.89 -3.32
N LEU A 184 -6.76 -15.85 -3.58
CA LEU A 184 -6.77 -17.17 -2.98
C LEU A 184 -6.07 -17.08 -1.60
N CYS A 185 -6.62 -17.72 -0.57
CA CYS A 185 -6.08 -17.76 0.82
C CYS A 185 -6.39 -16.56 1.75
N ARG A 186 -7.65 -16.12 1.84
CA ARG A 186 -8.08 -15.20 2.90
C ARG A 186 -8.32 -15.92 4.24
N VAL A 187 -7.90 -15.27 5.32
CA VAL A 187 -8.15 -15.71 6.72
C VAL A 187 -9.56 -15.32 7.18
N GLU A 188 -10.31 -14.58 6.37
CA GLU A 188 -11.66 -14.12 6.69
C GLU A 188 -12.70 -15.25 6.83
N LYS A 189 -13.66 -15.03 7.73
CA LYS A 189 -14.72 -15.99 8.10
C LYS A 189 -15.69 -16.31 6.95
N ASN A 190 -15.73 -15.49 5.90
CA ASN A 190 -16.72 -15.60 4.83
C ASN A 190 -16.08 -16.12 3.54
N ARG A 191 -15.81 -17.43 3.50
CA ARG A 191 -15.24 -18.12 2.32
C ARG A 191 -16.19 -18.17 1.11
N ASN A 192 -17.46 -17.78 1.29
CA ASN A 192 -18.50 -17.91 0.27
C ASN A 192 -18.53 -16.74 -0.73
N GLN A 193 -17.83 -15.63 -0.47
CA GLN A 193 -17.66 -14.55 -1.45
C GLN A 193 -16.25 -14.59 -2.03
N LEU A 194 -16.16 -14.71 -3.35
CA LEU A 194 -14.92 -14.54 -4.10
C LEU A 194 -14.45 -13.08 -3.94
N TYR A 195 -13.41 -12.87 -3.15
CA TYR A 195 -12.72 -11.60 -3.11
C TYR A 195 -11.78 -11.54 -4.31
N SER A 196 -11.96 -10.51 -5.13
CA SER A 196 -11.10 -10.23 -6.28
C SER A 196 -10.58 -8.81 -6.17
N GLU A 197 -9.37 -8.61 -6.68
CA GLU A 197 -8.77 -7.30 -6.89
C GLU A 197 -8.75 -7.03 -8.39
N SER A 198 -8.96 -5.77 -8.75
CA SER A 198 -8.74 -5.29 -10.11
C SER A 198 -7.36 -4.64 -10.17
N ILE A 199 -6.61 -4.96 -11.23
CA ILE A 199 -5.41 -4.25 -11.63
C ILE A 199 -5.84 -3.31 -12.75
N PHE A 200 -5.95 -2.03 -12.44
CA PHE A 200 -6.29 -0.99 -13.41
C PHE A 200 -5.01 -0.51 -14.09
N HIS A 201 -4.97 -0.57 -15.41
CA HIS A 201 -3.91 0.02 -16.21
C HIS A 201 -4.35 1.40 -16.67
N LEU A 202 -3.73 2.43 -16.12
CA LEU A 202 -3.99 3.83 -16.43
C LEU A 202 -2.92 4.37 -17.40
N LYS A 203 -3.41 5.15 -18.37
CA LYS A 203 -2.63 5.95 -19.32
C LYS A 203 -3.07 7.40 -19.26
N GLU A 204 -2.22 8.29 -19.77
CA GLU A 204 -2.61 9.67 -20.05
C GLU A 204 -3.80 9.70 -21.03
N LYS A 205 -4.69 10.68 -20.87
CA LYS A 205 -5.84 10.85 -21.77
C LYS A 205 -5.39 11.20 -23.18
#